data_AF-A0A843EF59-F1
#
_entry.id   AF-A0A843EF59-F1
#
_cell.length_a   1.000
_cell.length_b   1.000
_cell.length_c   1.000
_cell.angle_alpha   90.00
_cell.angle_beta   90.00
_cell.angle_gamma   90.00
#
_symmetry.space_group_name_H-M   'P 1'
#
loop_
_entity.id
_entity.type
_entity.pdbx_description
1 polymer ?
#
loop_
_entity_poly.entity_id
_entity_poly.type
_entity_poly.pdbx_seq_one_letter_code
_entity_poly.pdbx_strand_id
1 'polypeptide(L)'
;FSRRKSATLVCIVGFCISSLFTTAAGSYLLGIFDAFLNNFALLFGVFLECIIFGWIYNFDELVEVLNSHSSIQLDPFWKVIIKYILPICIFVLWAQGVYSTILTGTYTSHMVMLALAIVLVIVPIIFTLLPAKNEDYYKPIEDDSI
;
A
#
# COMPACT_ATOMS: atom_id res chain seq x y z
N PHE A 1 3.95 23.05 -5.20
CA PHE A 1 5.35 22.73 -4.78
C PHE A 1 6.20 22.48 -6.01
N SER A 2 7.40 23.06 -6.12
CA SER A 2 8.34 22.66 -7.19
C SER A 2 8.80 21.23 -6.91
N ARG A 3 8.71 20.33 -7.91
CA ARG A 3 9.05 18.89 -7.78
C ARG A 3 10.40 18.65 -7.08
N ARG A 4 11.35 19.57 -7.28
CA ARG A 4 12.66 19.57 -6.63
C ARG A 4 12.59 19.68 -5.11
N LYS A 5 11.75 20.58 -4.57
CA LYS A 5 11.62 20.79 -3.11
C LYS A 5 11.05 19.56 -2.41
N SER A 6 10.05 18.91 -3.01
CA SER A 6 9.48 17.67 -2.47
C SER A 6 10.49 16.52 -2.51
N ALA A 7 11.21 16.35 -3.62
CA ALA A 7 12.24 15.32 -3.74
C ALA A 7 13.36 15.51 -2.71
N THR A 8 13.86 16.74 -2.54
CA THR A 8 14.89 17.03 -1.53
C THR A 8 14.41 16.74 -0.11
N LEU A 9 13.16 17.07 0.23
CA LEU A 9 12.59 16.76 1.55
C LEU A 9 12.55 15.25 1.80
N VAL A 10 12.06 14.47 0.84
CA VAL A 10 12.00 13.01 0.95
C VAL A 10 13.40 12.41 1.11
N CYS A 11 14.39 12.89 0.35
CA CYS A 11 15.77 12.42 0.48
C CYS A 11 16.38 12.73 1.85
N ILE A 12 16.16 13.93 2.39
CA ILE A 12 16.68 14.30 3.72
C ILE A 12 16.03 13.44 4.80
N VAL A 13 14.71 13.28 4.76
CA VAL A 13 13.97 12.42 5.71
C VAL A 13 14.45 10.98 5.59
N GLY A 14 14.60 10.46 4.37
CA GLY A 14 15.13 9.13 4.11
C GLY A 14 16.52 8.93 4.69
N PHE A 15 17.43 9.90 4.47
CA PHE A 15 18.78 9.85 5.04
C PHE A 15 18.78 9.81 6.57
N CYS A 16 17.95 10.65 7.22
CA CYS A 16 17.81 10.64 8.67
C CYS A 16 17.32 9.28 9.19
N ILE A 17 16.29 8.69 8.56
CA ILE A 17 15.75 7.38 8.96
C ILE A 17 16.79 6.28 8.72
N SER A 18 17.47 6.27 7.56
CA SER A 18 18.49 5.29 7.23
C SER A 18 19.69 5.32 8.19
N SER A 19 20.04 6.49 8.71
CA SER A 19 21.13 6.61 9.69
C SER A 19 20.85 5.86 11.00
N LEU A 20 19.58 5.74 11.41
CA LEU A 20 19.18 4.95 12.59
C LEU A 20 19.51 3.46 12.42
N PHE A 21 19.35 2.93 11.20
CA PHE A 21 19.68 1.54 10.87
C PHE A 21 21.19 1.27 10.78
N THR A 22 22.04 2.29 10.77
CA THR A 22 23.52 2.13 10.72
C THR A 22 24.13 1.93 12.11
N THR A 23 23.33 2.05 13.18
CA THR A 23 23.80 1.86 14.57
C THR A 23 24.10 0.38 14.89
N ALA A 24 24.77 0.11 16.00
CA ALA A 24 25.12 -1.26 16.42
C ALA A 24 23.91 -2.19 16.62
N ALA A 25 22.74 -1.64 16.95
CA ALA A 25 21.47 -2.35 17.06
C ALA A 25 20.63 -2.31 15.77
N GLY A 26 21.15 -1.68 14.72
CA GLY A 26 20.43 -1.43 13.47
C GLY A 26 20.11 -2.70 12.70
N SER A 27 20.99 -3.72 12.72
CA SER A 27 20.73 -5.02 12.09
C SER A 27 19.54 -5.76 12.74
N TYR A 28 19.40 -5.65 14.06
CA TYR A 28 18.26 -6.22 14.79
C TYR A 28 16.96 -5.48 14.44
N LEU A 29 16.98 -4.14 14.48
CA LEU A 29 15.82 -3.32 14.10
C LEU A 29 15.41 -3.57 12.64
N LEU A 30 16.39 -3.63 11.73
CA LEU A 30 16.17 -3.87 10.31
C LEU A 30 15.55 -5.25 10.06
N GLY A 31 15.94 -6.29 10.81
CA GLY A 31 15.32 -7.61 10.73
C GLY A 31 13.83 -7.60 11.12
N ILE A 32 13.45 -6.83 12.15
CA ILE A 32 12.04 -6.66 12.53
C ILE A 32 11.27 -5.91 11.44
N PHE A 33 11.87 -4.86 10.87
CA PHE A 33 11.27 -4.10 9.77
C PHE A 33 11.04 -4.97 8.53
N ASP A 34 12.02 -5.78 8.14
CA ASP A 34 11.90 -6.68 6.99
C ASP A 34 10.78 -7.71 7.21
N ALA A 35 10.74 -8.33 8.39
CA ALA A 35 9.69 -9.27 8.75
C ALA A 35 8.31 -8.62 8.72
N PHE A 36 8.17 -7.38 9.23
CA PHE A 36 6.92 -6.61 9.18
C PHE A 36 6.52 -6.26 7.75
N LEU A 37 7.44 -5.78 6.92
CA LEU A 37 7.14 -5.40 5.54
C LEU A 37 6.67 -6.61 4.73
N ASN A 38 7.36 -7.74 4.83
CA ASN A 38 7.08 -8.93 4.03
C ASN A 38 5.84 -9.70 4.52
N ASN A 39 5.67 -9.87 5.84
CA ASN A 39 4.56 -10.68 6.38
C ASN A 39 3.30 -9.87 6.69
N PHE A 40 3.40 -8.56 6.87
CA PHE A 40 2.26 -7.72 7.23
C PHE A 40 1.95 -6.66 6.17
N ALA A 41 2.85 -5.67 5.98
CA ALA A 41 2.53 -4.47 5.22
C ALA A 41 2.24 -4.76 3.74
N LEU A 42 3.09 -5.55 3.09
CA LEU A 42 2.95 -5.88 1.66
C LEU A 42 1.69 -6.70 1.43
N LEU A 43 1.50 -7.78 2.16
CA LEU A 43 0.34 -8.67 2.01
C LEU A 43 -0.97 -7.95 2.34
N PHE A 44 -0.99 -7.09 3.36
CA PHE A 44 -2.14 -6.24 3.67
C PHE A 44 -2.44 -5.23 2.56
N GLY A 45 -1.42 -4.58 2.01
CA GLY A 45 -1.56 -3.66 0.87
C GLY A 45 -2.14 -4.35 -0.36
N VAL A 46 -1.58 -5.50 -0.75
CA VAL A 46 -2.08 -6.30 -1.88
C VAL A 46 -3.52 -6.76 -1.63
N PHE A 47 -3.86 -7.16 -0.40
CA PHE A 47 -5.23 -7.51 -0.05
C PHE A 47 -6.19 -6.34 -0.25
N LEU A 48 -5.84 -5.14 0.23
CA LEU A 48 -6.64 -3.94 0.03
C LEU A 48 -6.79 -3.59 -1.45
N GLU A 49 -5.72 -3.65 -2.23
CA GLU A 49 -5.77 -3.45 -3.68
C GLU A 49 -6.72 -4.44 -4.35
N CYS A 50 -6.69 -5.72 -3.98
CA CYS A 50 -7.61 -6.73 -4.50
C CYS A 50 -9.08 -6.41 -4.20
N ILE A 51 -9.38 -5.93 -2.98
CA ILE A 51 -10.74 -5.52 -2.61
C ILE A 51 -11.18 -4.29 -3.42
N ILE A 52 -10.28 -3.31 -3.59
CA ILE A 52 -10.56 -2.11 -4.38
C ILE A 52 -10.86 -2.50 -5.84
N PHE A 53 -10.00 -3.31 -6.47
CA PHE A 53 -10.18 -3.72 -7.87
C PHE A 53 -11.36 -4.67 -8.09
N GLY A 54 -11.63 -5.58 -7.16
CA GLY A 54 -12.67 -6.58 -7.36
C GLY A 54 -14.10 -6.08 -7.09
N TRP A 55 -14.25 -5.11 -6.19
CA TRP A 55 -15.57 -4.73 -5.63
C TRP A 55 -15.88 -3.25 -5.71
N ILE A 56 -14.88 -2.37 -5.58
CA ILE A 56 -15.09 -0.91 -5.60
C ILE A 56 -15.01 -0.38 -7.03
N TYR A 57 -14.04 -0.86 -7.81
CA TYR A 57 -13.89 -0.49 -9.21
C TYR A 57 -14.78 -1.35 -10.10
N ASN A 58 -15.29 -0.80 -11.21
CA ASN A 58 -16.04 -1.55 -12.22
C ASN A 58 -15.10 -2.52 -12.95
N PHE A 59 -14.85 -3.68 -12.35
CA PHE A 59 -13.97 -4.69 -12.91
C PHE A 59 -14.41 -5.15 -14.31
N ASP A 60 -15.72 -5.15 -14.59
CA ASP A 60 -16.27 -5.50 -15.90
C ASP A 60 -15.86 -4.51 -17.01
N GLU A 61 -15.83 -3.21 -16.71
CA GLU A 61 -15.38 -2.17 -17.64
C GLU A 61 -13.87 -2.30 -17.94
N LEU A 62 -13.08 -2.63 -16.92
CA LEU A 62 -11.65 -2.92 -17.05
C LEU A 62 -11.38 -4.12 -17.96
N VAL A 63 -12.17 -5.19 -17.80
CA VAL A 63 -12.06 -6.40 -18.63
C VAL A 63 -12.50 -6.13 -20.07
N GLU A 64 -13.51 -5.29 -20.29
CA GLU A 64 -13.95 -4.89 -21.64
C GLU A 64 -12.87 -4.07 -22.36
N VAL A 65 -12.26 -3.10 -21.67
CA VAL A 65 -11.12 -2.35 -22.20
C VAL A 65 -9.94 -3.28 -22.52
N LEU A 66 -9.64 -4.25 -21.64
CA LEU A 66 -8.56 -5.20 -21.87
C LEU A 66 -8.85 -6.11 -23.08
N ASN A 67 -10.08 -6.60 -23.22
CA ASN A 67 -10.51 -7.45 -24.33
C ASN A 67 -10.54 -6.70 -25.66
N SER A 68 -10.79 -5.39 -25.67
CA SER A 68 -10.76 -4.58 -26.90
C SER A 68 -9.34 -4.34 -27.43
N HIS A 69 -8.33 -4.34 -26.56
CA HIS A 69 -6.93 -4.11 -26.91
C HIS A 69 -6.07 -5.39 -26.94
N SER A 70 -6.64 -6.53 -26.54
CA SER A 70 -5.95 -7.83 -26.44
C SER A 70 -6.48 -8.82 -27.48
N SER A 71 -5.60 -9.60 -28.10
CA SER A 71 -5.98 -10.71 -28.98
C SER A 71 -6.55 -11.92 -28.24
N ILE A 72 -6.38 -11.96 -26.91
CA ILE A 72 -6.86 -13.00 -26.02
C ILE A 72 -8.05 -12.45 -25.25
N GLN A 73 -9.24 -13.02 -25.47
CA GLN A 73 -10.45 -12.68 -24.74
C GLN A 73 -10.41 -13.32 -23.35
N LEU A 74 -10.67 -12.52 -22.32
CA LEU A 74 -10.78 -12.97 -20.95
C LEU A 74 -12.16 -13.62 -20.72
N ASP A 75 -12.15 -14.92 -20.46
CA ASP A 75 -13.35 -15.67 -20.11
C ASP A 75 -13.94 -15.23 -18.76
N PRO A 76 -15.26 -15.41 -18.53
CA PRO A 76 -15.94 -15.07 -17.27
C PRO A 76 -15.32 -15.73 -16.04
N PHE A 77 -14.69 -16.90 -16.21
CA PHE A 77 -13.99 -17.61 -15.15
C PHE A 77 -12.80 -16.83 -14.60
N TRP A 78 -12.07 -16.10 -15.45
CA TRP A 78 -10.95 -15.26 -15.04
C TRP A 78 -11.39 -14.13 -14.10
N LYS A 79 -12.60 -13.60 -14.33
CA LYS A 79 -13.19 -12.60 -13.44
C LYS A 79 -13.47 -13.14 -12.04
N VAL A 80 -13.95 -14.38 -11.94
CA VAL A 80 -14.20 -15.04 -10.65
C VAL A 80 -12.90 -15.28 -9.89
N ILE A 81 -11.83 -15.67 -10.60
CA ILE A 81 -10.50 -15.86 -9.99
C ILE A 81 -10.02 -14.57 -9.33
N ILE A 82 -10.06 -13.44 -10.05
CA ILE A 82 -9.51 -12.18 -9.53
C ILE A 82 -10.39 -11.59 -8.44
N LYS A 83 -11.72 -11.67 -8.61
CA LYS A 83 -12.66 -11.09 -7.65
C LYS A 83 -12.75 -11.86 -6.33
N TYR A 84 -12.53 -13.17 -6.35
CA TYR A 84 -12.73 -14.03 -5.19
C TYR A 84 -11.51 -14.87 -4.81
N ILE A 85 -10.93 -15.63 -5.75
CA ILE A 85 -9.83 -16.56 -5.42
C ILE A 85 -8.58 -15.79 -4.99
N LEU A 86 -8.19 -14.76 -5.73
CA LEU A 86 -7.02 -13.93 -5.44
C LEU A 86 -7.09 -13.31 -4.04
N PRO A 87 -8.15 -12.56 -3.65
CA PRO A 87 -8.22 -11.98 -2.31
C PRO A 87 -8.28 -13.05 -1.21
N ILE A 88 -8.92 -14.19 -1.43
CA ILE A 88 -8.94 -15.30 -0.45
C ILE A 88 -7.53 -15.86 -0.24
N CYS A 89 -6.79 -16.15 -1.32
CA CYS A 89 -5.43 -16.66 -1.23
C CYS A 89 -4.50 -15.68 -0.49
N ILE A 90 -4.56 -14.39 -0.84
CA ILE A 90 -3.76 -13.36 -0.18
C ILE A 90 -4.15 -13.21 1.29
N PHE A 91 -5.45 -13.28 1.61
CA PHE A 91 -5.91 -13.23 3.00
C PHE A 91 -5.39 -14.40 3.83
N VAL A 92 -5.39 -15.62 3.29
CA VAL A 92 -4.84 -16.80 3.98
C VAL A 92 -3.34 -16.65 4.21
N LEU A 93 -2.59 -16.21 3.19
CA LEU A 93 -1.14 -15.97 3.32
C LEU A 93 -0.84 -14.90 4.37
N TRP A 94 -1.61 -13.81 4.38
CA TRP A 94 -1.49 -12.76 5.37
C TRP A 94 -1.80 -13.28 6.79
N ALA A 95 -2.88 -14.02 6.96
CA ALA A 95 -3.26 -14.59 8.25
C ALA A 95 -2.19 -15.57 8.77
N GLN A 96 -1.60 -16.39 7.90
CA GLN A 96 -0.47 -17.25 8.26
C GLN A 96 0.78 -16.45 8.63
N GLY A 97 1.11 -15.40 7.88
CA GLY A 97 2.22 -14.49 8.17
C GLY A 97 2.09 -13.84 9.54
N VAL A 98 0.89 -13.30 9.83
CA VAL A 98 0.55 -12.71 11.14
C VAL A 98 0.66 -13.76 12.25
N TYR A 99 0.07 -14.94 12.06
CA TYR A 99 0.10 -16.01 13.05
C TYR A 99 1.52 -16.49 13.38
N SER A 100 2.33 -16.75 12.35
CA SER A 100 3.74 -17.15 12.51
C SER A 100 4.53 -16.08 13.27
N THR A 101 4.29 -14.82 12.93
CA THR A 101 4.98 -13.68 13.54
C THR A 101 4.61 -13.50 15.00
N ILE A 102 3.35 -13.71 15.38
CA ILE A 102 2.87 -13.63 16.78
C ILE A 102 3.48 -14.76 17.63
N LEU A 103 3.63 -15.96 17.08
CA LEU A 103 4.15 -17.10 17.84
C LEU A 103 5.67 -17.11 18.01
N THR A 104 6.41 -16.56 17.05
CA THR A 104 7.88 -16.63 17.02
C THR A 104 8.55 -15.40 17.62
N GLY A 105 7.81 -14.33 17.85
CA GLY A 105 8.36 -13.06 18.32
C GLY A 105 8.62 -13.02 19.83
N THR A 106 9.56 -12.16 20.20
CA THR A 106 9.78 -11.72 21.58
C THR A 106 8.88 -10.53 21.88
N TYR A 107 8.56 -10.27 23.15
CA TYR A 107 7.80 -9.08 23.57
C TYR A 107 8.29 -7.78 22.92
N THR A 108 9.61 -7.56 22.86
CA THR A 108 10.22 -6.38 22.22
C THR A 108 9.91 -6.28 20.73
N SER A 109 9.97 -7.38 19.97
CA SER A 109 9.68 -7.36 18.53
C SER A 109 8.21 -7.09 18.25
N HIS A 110 7.30 -7.61 19.07
CA HIS A 110 5.87 -7.33 18.92
C HIS A 110 5.54 -5.86 19.16
N MET A 111 6.17 -5.21 20.15
CA MET A 111 5.96 -3.78 20.41
C MET A 111 6.42 -2.91 19.26
N VAL A 112 7.61 -3.19 18.70
CA VAL A 112 8.12 -2.47 17.53
C VAL A 112 7.19 -2.69 16.33
N MET A 113 6.77 -3.93 16.09
CA MET A 113 5.87 -4.24 14.99
C MET A 113 4.51 -3.53 15.08
N LEU A 114 3.93 -3.47 16.29
CA LEU A 114 2.69 -2.74 16.53
C LEU A 114 2.86 -1.23 16.28
N ALA A 115 3.99 -0.66 16.69
CA ALA A 115 4.31 0.73 16.37
C ALA A 115 4.39 0.96 14.85
N LEU A 116 5.01 0.04 14.10
CA LEU A 116 5.05 0.12 12.63
C LEU A 116 3.68 -0.03 11.97
N ALA A 117 2.82 -0.91 12.48
CA ALA A 117 1.45 -1.06 12.00
C ALA A 117 0.62 0.22 12.20
N ILE A 118 0.78 0.88 13.36
CA ILE A 118 0.12 2.16 13.65
C ILE A 118 0.62 3.24 12.68
N VAL A 119 1.94 3.34 12.47
CA VAL A 119 2.53 4.29 11.51
C VAL A 119 2.00 4.04 10.08
N LEU A 120 1.89 2.77 9.67
CA LEU A 120 1.38 2.39 8.36
C LEU A 120 -0.05 2.87 8.10
N VAL A 121 -0.90 2.92 9.13
CA VAL A 121 -2.30 3.37 9.01
C VAL A 121 -2.44 4.88 9.21
N ILE A 122 -1.73 5.45 10.18
CA ILE A 122 -1.84 6.87 10.52
C ILE A 122 -1.25 7.77 9.43
N VAL A 123 -0.11 7.39 8.84
CA VAL A 123 0.56 8.23 7.83
C VAL A 123 -0.35 8.48 6.61
N PRO A 124 -0.96 7.46 5.97
CA PRO A 124 -1.93 7.67 4.90
C PRO A 124 -3.12 8.52 5.33
N ILE A 125 -3.68 8.29 6.52
CA ILE A 125 -4.83 9.07 7.02
C ILE A 125 -4.46 10.56 7.15
N ILE A 126 -3.30 10.86 7.73
CA ILE A 126 -2.81 12.26 7.81
C ILE A 126 -2.64 12.83 6.41
N PHE A 127 -2.07 12.08 5.47
CA PHE A 127 -1.93 12.52 4.08
C PHE A 127 -3.28 12.76 3.40
N THR A 128 -4.30 11.95 3.67
CA THR A 128 -5.67 12.15 3.17
C THR A 128 -6.37 13.34 3.81
N LEU A 129 -6.12 13.62 5.09
CA LEU A 129 -6.72 14.74 5.82
C LEU A 129 -6.02 16.09 5.55
N LEU A 130 -4.80 16.08 5.02
CA LEU A 130 -4.09 17.31 4.68
C LEU A 130 -4.81 18.01 3.51
N PRO A 131 -5.36 19.22 3.71
CA PRO A 131 -6.07 19.93 2.66
C PRO A 131 -5.10 20.27 1.52
N ALA A 132 -5.56 20.06 0.29
CA ALA A 132 -4.78 20.38 -0.90
C ALA A 132 -4.39 21.86 -0.87
N LYS A 133 -3.08 22.14 -0.83
CA LYS A 133 -2.53 23.50 -0.77
C LYS A 133 -2.63 24.28 -2.09
N ASN A 134 -3.41 23.78 -3.05
CA ASN A 134 -3.51 24.38 -4.39
C ASN A 134 -4.84 25.15 -4.46
N GLU A 135 -4.78 26.48 -4.46
CA GLU A 135 -5.96 27.37 -4.57
C GLU A 135 -6.78 27.15 -5.86
N ASP A 136 -6.21 26.47 -6.86
CA ASP A 136 -6.86 26.20 -8.15
C ASP A 136 -7.72 24.92 -8.15
N TYR A 137 -7.71 24.12 -7.07
CA TYR A 137 -8.44 22.85 -7.02
C TYR A 137 -9.97 23.02 -6.87
N TYR A 138 -10.42 24.18 -6.39
CA TYR A 138 -11.84 24.51 -6.21
C TYR A 138 -12.41 25.41 -7.30
N LYS A 139 -11.62 25.79 -8.31
CA LYS A 139 -12.14 26.59 -9.43
C LYS A 139 -12.96 25.65 -10.32
N PRO A 140 -14.27 25.91 -10.52
CA PRO A 140 -15.01 25.20 -11.55
C PRO A 140 -14.29 25.41 -12.88
N ILE A 141 -14.27 24.37 -13.71
CA ILE A 141 -13.75 24.45 -15.08
C ILE A 141 -14.58 25.55 -15.73
N GLU A 142 -13.98 26.71 -15.99
CA GLU A 142 -14.60 27.74 -16.80
C GLU A 142 -14.86 27.08 -18.15
N ASP A 143 -16.13 26.97 -18.50
CA ASP A 143 -16.60 26.49 -19.79
C ASP A 143 -16.10 27.48 -20.84
N ASP A 144 -14.88 27.28 -21.32
CA ASP A 144 -14.40 27.84 -22.58
C ASP A 144 -15.12 27.11 -23.72
N SER A 145 -16.44 27.17 -23.72
CA SER A 145 -17.24 27.15 -24.93
C SER A 145 -16.97 28.47 -25.65
N ILE A 146 -16.07 28.43 -26.63
CA ILE A 146 -16.03 29.07 -27.97
C ILE A 146 -14.58 29.18 -28.44
#